data_AF-A0A8T4DXG5-F1
#
_entry.id   AF-A0A8T4DXG5-F1
#
_cell.length_a   1.000
_cell.length_b   1.000
_cell.length_c   1.000
_cell.angle_alpha   90.00
_cell.angle_beta   90.00
_cell.angle_gamma   90.00
#
_symmetry.space_group_name_H-M   'P 1'
#
loop_
_entity.id
_entity.type
_entity.pdbx_description
1 polymer ?
#
loop_
_entity_poly.entity_id
_entity_poly.type
_entity_poly.pdbx_seq_one_letter_code
_entity_poly.pdbx_strand_id
1 'polypeptide(L)'
;MVKCYARGRRFEYHVVDKLAKHGINSRRVALSGRQPAFGQPATDIPNADIIVEERFFGKAKTTKAKKYVSFPEKEILELNNNDVNFLVFNFTRTDPFVVIKFDDFIDLLRMWMGKEEKKD
;
A
#
# COMPACT_ATOMS: atom_id res chain seq x y z
N MET A 1 16.15 -7.48 -20.68
CA MET A 1 15.61 -6.42 -19.80
C MET A 1 14.36 -6.90 -19.07
N VAL A 2 14.45 -7.56 -17.91
CA VAL A 2 13.27 -7.86 -17.04
C VAL A 2 13.77 -8.06 -15.60
N LYS A 3 14.00 -6.99 -14.82
CA LYS A 3 14.40 -7.11 -13.40
C LYS A 3 13.61 -6.24 -12.41
N CYS A 4 12.77 -5.32 -12.89
CA CYS A 4 12.02 -4.42 -11.99
C CYS A 4 10.78 -5.08 -11.37
N TYR A 5 10.03 -5.88 -12.12
CA TYR A 5 8.77 -6.50 -11.64
C TYR A 5 8.95 -7.47 -10.48
N ALA A 6 10.09 -8.17 -10.39
CA ALA A 6 10.33 -9.13 -9.31
C ALA A 6 10.49 -8.46 -7.93
N ARG A 7 10.92 -7.19 -7.87
CA ARG A 7 11.13 -6.48 -6.60
C ARG A 7 9.84 -5.93 -6.01
N GLY A 8 9.05 -5.24 -6.83
CA GLY A 8 7.72 -4.75 -6.42
C GLY A 8 6.86 -5.91 -5.90
N ARG A 9 6.79 -7.00 -6.68
CA ARG A 9 6.06 -8.21 -6.27
C ARG A 9 6.53 -8.81 -4.95
N ARG A 10 7.84 -8.88 -4.69
CA ARG A 10 8.37 -9.38 -3.41
C ARG A 10 7.98 -8.46 -2.25
N PHE A 11 8.00 -7.15 -2.49
CA PHE A 11 7.56 -6.19 -1.48
C PHE A 11 6.07 -6.31 -1.20
N GLU A 12 5.23 -6.41 -2.23
CA GLU A 12 3.78 -6.66 -2.09
C GLU A 12 3.51 -7.91 -1.24
N TYR A 13 4.17 -9.03 -1.53
CA TYR A 13 4.04 -10.24 -0.71
C TYR A 13 4.53 -10.05 0.72
N HIS A 14 5.60 -9.28 0.92
CA HIS A 14 6.09 -8.99 2.27
C HIS A 14 5.10 -8.17 3.09
N VAL A 15 4.41 -7.20 2.48
CA VAL A 15 3.34 -6.43 3.13
C VAL A 15 2.18 -7.36 3.52
N VAL A 16 1.72 -8.19 2.58
CA VAL A 16 0.64 -9.17 2.84
C VAL A 16 1.00 -10.15 3.95
N ASP A 17 2.22 -10.70 3.94
CA ASP A 17 2.70 -11.62 4.99
C ASP A 17 2.75 -10.95 6.37
N LYS A 18 3.17 -9.68 6.46
CA LYS A 18 3.13 -8.94 7.72
C LYS A 18 1.70 -8.71 8.21
N LEU A 19 0.79 -8.29 7.33
CA LEU A 19 -0.61 -8.10 7.70
C LEU A 19 -1.23 -9.41 8.19
N ALA A 20 -0.96 -10.53 7.50
CA ALA A 20 -1.44 -11.85 7.90
C ALA A 20 -0.91 -12.28 9.28
N LYS A 21 0.36 -11.99 9.61
CA LYS A 21 0.94 -12.25 10.95
C LYS A 21 0.23 -11.50 12.07
N HIS A 22 -0.44 -10.39 11.75
CA HIS A 22 -1.26 -9.63 12.68
C HIS A 22 -2.76 -9.95 12.58
N GLY A 23 -3.13 -11.03 11.87
CA GLY A 23 -4.52 -11.46 11.72
C GLY A 23 -5.35 -10.60 10.77
N ILE A 24 -4.72 -9.76 9.94
CA ILE A 24 -5.41 -8.89 8.99
C ILE A 24 -5.51 -9.62 7.65
N ASN A 25 -6.73 -9.80 7.16
CA ASN A 25 -6.97 -10.43 5.88
C ASN A 25 -6.53 -9.50 4.75
N SER A 26 -5.60 -9.96 3.93
CA SER A 26 -5.10 -9.17 2.81
C SER A 26 -4.63 -10.05 1.67
N ARG A 27 -4.68 -9.51 0.46
CA ARG A 27 -4.18 -10.18 -0.74
C ARG A 27 -3.53 -9.20 -1.69
N ARG A 28 -2.65 -9.75 -2.52
CA ARG A 28 -2.04 -9.06 -3.64
C ARG A 28 -2.97 -9.09 -4.84
N VAL A 29 -3.04 -8.01 -5.60
CA VAL A 29 -3.71 -7.98 -6.89
C VAL A 29 -2.77 -8.56 -7.96
N ALA A 30 -3.20 -9.65 -8.60
CA ALA A 30 -2.45 -10.19 -9.72
C ALA A 30 -2.48 -9.20 -10.89
N LEU A 31 -1.33 -9.02 -11.54
CA LEU A 31 -1.21 -8.16 -12.74
C LEU A 31 -1.56 -6.68 -12.51
N SER A 32 -1.45 -6.15 -11.28
CA SER A 32 -1.64 -4.71 -11.00
C SER A 32 -0.83 -3.79 -11.91
N GLY A 33 0.39 -4.20 -12.30
CA GLY A 33 1.22 -3.47 -13.27
C GLY A 33 0.72 -3.48 -14.73
N ARG A 34 -0.44 -4.09 -15.02
CA ARG A 34 -1.13 -4.05 -16.32
C ARG A 34 -2.45 -3.27 -16.25
N GLN A 35 -2.71 -2.57 -15.15
CA GLN A 35 -3.86 -1.67 -15.05
C GLN A 35 -3.87 -0.67 -16.21
N PRO A 36 -5.05 -0.38 -16.78
CA PRO A 36 -5.18 0.62 -17.82
C PRO A 36 -4.75 1.99 -17.29
N ALA A 37 -4.26 2.85 -18.17
CA ALA A 37 -3.89 4.20 -17.79
C ALA A 37 -5.13 4.99 -17.33
N PHE A 38 -4.93 6.03 -16.52
CA PHE A 38 -6.01 6.91 -16.09
C PHE A 38 -6.78 7.44 -17.32
N GLY A 39 -8.12 7.33 -17.31
CA GLY A 39 -8.99 7.71 -18.44
C GLY A 39 -9.21 6.63 -19.51
N GLN A 40 -8.70 5.42 -19.32
CA GLN A 40 -8.98 4.27 -20.20
C GLN A 40 -10.11 3.38 -19.64
N PRO A 41 -10.79 2.59 -20.49
CA PRO A 41 -11.89 1.74 -20.06
C PRO A 41 -11.51 0.79 -18.93
N ALA A 42 -12.43 0.60 -17.98
CA ALA A 42 -12.23 -0.24 -16.81
C ALA A 42 -11.90 -1.68 -17.22
N THR A 43 -10.79 -2.19 -16.69
CA THR A 43 -10.49 -3.63 -16.70
C THR A 43 -11.08 -4.30 -15.46
N ASP A 44 -11.34 -5.60 -15.51
CA ASP A 44 -11.74 -6.40 -14.33
C ASP A 44 -10.67 -6.45 -13.22
N ILE A 45 -9.47 -5.91 -13.47
CA ILE A 45 -8.38 -5.84 -12.51
C ILE A 45 -8.61 -4.61 -11.61
N PRO A 46 -8.79 -4.80 -10.29
CA PRO A 46 -8.94 -3.68 -9.35
C PRO A 46 -7.76 -2.71 -9.44
N ASN A 47 -7.99 -1.40 -9.29
CA ASN A 47 -6.96 -0.37 -9.32
C ASN A 47 -6.10 -0.31 -8.03
N ALA A 48 -5.53 -1.44 -7.63
CA ALA A 48 -4.70 -1.58 -6.43
C ALA A 48 -3.56 -2.57 -6.63
N ASP A 49 -2.54 -2.50 -5.79
CA ASP A 49 -1.51 -3.54 -5.65
C ASP A 49 -1.87 -4.53 -4.53
N ILE A 50 -2.50 -4.03 -3.47
CA ILE A 50 -2.88 -4.78 -2.27
C ILE A 50 -4.32 -4.45 -1.94
N ILE A 51 -5.09 -5.46 -1.55
CA ILE A 51 -6.45 -5.32 -1.03
C ILE A 51 -6.46 -5.86 0.39
N VAL A 52 -7.04 -5.10 1.32
CA VAL A 52 -7.16 -5.44 2.73
C VAL A 52 -8.63 -5.51 3.09
N GLU A 53 -9.04 -6.60 3.75
CA GLU A 53 -10.43 -6.89 4.16
C GLU A 53 -11.47 -6.77 3.02
N GLU A 54 -11.05 -7.00 1.77
CA GLU A 54 -11.86 -6.80 0.55
C GLU A 54 -12.49 -5.39 0.41
N ARG A 55 -11.98 -4.41 1.16
CA ARG A 55 -12.56 -3.06 1.24
C ARG A 55 -11.55 -1.95 1.05
N PHE A 56 -10.30 -2.18 1.46
CA PHE A 56 -9.26 -1.15 1.41
C PHE A 56 -8.25 -1.45 0.31
N PHE A 57 -8.16 -0.55 -0.65
CA PHE A 57 -7.30 -0.61 -1.81
C PHE A 57 -5.98 0.12 -1.52
N GLY A 58 -4.85 -0.51 -1.81
CA GLY A 58 -3.53 0.04 -1.53
C GLY A 58 -2.58 -0.02 -2.70
N LYS A 59 -1.72 1.00 -2.83
CA LYS A 59 -0.61 1.02 -3.79
C LYS A 59 0.72 0.82 -3.07
N ALA A 60 1.59 -0.03 -3.62
CA ALA A 60 2.82 -0.45 -2.98
C ALA A 60 4.07 -0.01 -3.76
N LYS A 61 5.00 0.68 -3.10
CA LYS A 61 6.26 1.13 -3.70
C LYS A 61 7.49 0.71 -2.93
N THR A 62 8.46 0.18 -3.66
CA THR A 62 9.80 -0.05 -3.12
C THR A 62 10.82 0.67 -3.99
N THR A 63 11.80 1.31 -3.37
CA THR A 63 12.86 2.02 -4.09
C THR A 63 14.24 1.63 -3.61
N LYS A 64 15.23 1.75 -4.50
CA LYS A 64 16.66 1.67 -4.15
C LYS A 64 17.25 3.01 -3.72
N ALA A 65 16.52 4.10 -3.94
CA ALA A 65 16.92 5.40 -3.43
C ALA A 65 17.08 5.31 -1.90
N LYS A 66 18.03 6.04 -1.32
CA LYS A 66 18.29 6.00 0.13
C LYS A 66 17.54 7.09 0.91
N LYS A 67 16.95 8.06 0.22
CA LYS A 67 16.47 9.32 0.84
C LYS A 67 14.99 9.63 0.60
N TYR A 68 14.40 9.17 -0.50
CA TYR A 68 13.01 9.49 -0.84
C TYR A 68 12.34 8.35 -1.61
N VAL A 69 11.01 8.28 -1.49
CA VAL A 69 10.13 7.47 -2.34
C VAL A 69 9.20 8.43 -3.07
N SER A 70 9.09 8.27 -4.39
CA SER A 70 8.25 9.13 -5.22
C SER A 70 6.97 8.40 -5.62
N PHE A 71 5.84 9.03 -5.31
CA PHE A 71 4.53 8.69 -5.86
C PHE A 71 4.24 9.69 -7.00
N PRO A 72 3.78 9.26 -8.19
CA PRO A 72 3.43 10.14 -9.28
C PRO A 72 2.09 10.79 -8.94
N GLU A 73 1.85 11.97 -9.49
CA GLU A 73 0.64 12.76 -9.23
C GLU A 73 -0.66 11.95 -9.36
N LYS A 74 -0.74 11.04 -10.35
CA LYS A 74 -1.90 10.16 -10.52
C LYS A 74 -2.24 9.31 -9.27
N GLU A 75 -1.25 8.80 -8.54
CA GLU A 75 -1.48 7.96 -7.36
C GLU A 75 -1.91 8.83 -6.17
N ILE A 76 -1.49 10.09 -6.16
CA ILE A 76 -1.97 11.09 -5.19
C ILE A 76 -3.41 11.47 -5.50
N LEU A 77 -3.76 11.64 -6.77
CA LEU A 77 -5.15 11.90 -7.19
C LEU A 77 -6.06 10.71 -6.87
N GLU A 78 -5.62 9.48 -7.14
CA GLU A 78 -6.33 8.25 -6.77
C GLU A 78 -6.58 8.17 -5.25
N LEU A 79 -5.59 8.59 -4.44
CA LEU A 79 -5.73 8.66 -2.99
C LEU A 79 -6.75 9.73 -2.58
N ASN A 80 -6.67 10.94 -3.15
CA ASN A 80 -7.57 12.05 -2.82
C ASN A 80 -9.02 11.77 -3.24
N ASN A 81 -9.23 10.99 -4.30
CA ASN A 81 -10.54 10.62 -4.81
C ASN A 81 -11.13 9.37 -4.12
N ASN A 82 -10.42 8.77 -3.15
CA ASN A 82 -10.77 7.51 -2.49
C ASN A 82 -10.79 6.27 -3.42
N ASP A 83 -10.20 6.35 -4.61
CA ASP A 83 -10.00 5.19 -5.50
C ASP A 83 -8.94 4.22 -4.91
N VAL A 84 -8.00 4.78 -4.15
CA VAL A 84 -7.02 4.07 -3.33
C VAL A 84 -7.16 4.62 -1.91
N ASN A 85 -7.13 3.73 -0.91
CA ASN A 85 -7.25 4.13 0.49
C ASN A 85 -5.90 4.33 1.17
N PHE A 86 -4.84 3.67 0.68
CA PHE A 86 -3.51 3.77 1.29
C PHE A 86 -2.36 3.63 0.29
N LEU A 87 -1.23 4.24 0.64
CA LEU A 87 0.05 4.03 0.00
C LEU A 87 0.96 3.31 1.00
N VAL A 88 1.72 2.32 0.55
CA VAL A 88 2.70 1.62 1.38
C VAL A 88 4.04 1.62 0.69
N PHE A 89 5.12 1.91 1.43
CA PHE A 89 6.44 1.92 0.85
C PHE A 89 7.56 1.42 1.76
N ASN A 90 8.66 1.01 1.14
CA ASN A 90 9.93 0.84 1.85
C ASN A 90 11.12 1.27 0.99
N PHE A 91 12.25 1.46 1.67
CA PHE A 91 13.54 1.43 1.01
C PHE A 91 13.95 -0.04 0.86
N THR A 92 14.60 -0.38 -0.25
CA THR A 92 14.94 -1.77 -0.57
C THR A 92 15.81 -2.36 0.55
N ARG A 93 15.39 -3.50 1.11
CA ARG A 93 16.05 -4.21 2.23
C ARG A 93 15.97 -3.48 3.59
N THR A 94 15.10 -2.49 3.75
CA THR A 94 14.79 -1.93 5.07
C THR A 94 13.46 -2.47 5.57
N ASP A 95 13.47 -2.90 6.82
CA ASP A 95 12.30 -3.16 7.66
C ASP A 95 12.37 -2.12 8.80
N PRO A 96 11.29 -1.40 9.17
CA PRO A 96 9.90 -1.50 8.70
C PRO A 96 9.58 -0.83 7.37
N PHE A 97 8.42 -1.17 6.81
CA PHE A 97 7.76 -0.41 5.74
C PHE A 97 6.83 0.64 6.37
N VAL A 98 6.62 1.73 5.64
CA VAL A 98 5.80 2.87 6.05
C VAL A 98 4.48 2.82 5.29
N VAL A 99 3.37 3.05 6.00
CA VAL A 99 2.05 3.19 5.41
C VAL A 99 1.64 4.66 5.50
N ILE A 100 1.28 5.27 4.38
CA ILE A 100 0.66 6.58 4.29
C ILE A 100 -0.81 6.34 3.98
N LYS A 101 -1.71 6.89 4.78
CA LYS A 101 -3.16 6.85 4.55
C LYS A 101 -3.69 8.27 4.68
N PHE A 102 -4.74 8.56 3.93
CA PHE A 102 -5.49 9.81 4.04
C PHE A 102 -6.39 9.71 5.29
N ASP A 103 -6.30 10.72 6.17
CA ASP A 103 -7.04 11.00 7.42
C ASP A 103 -7.41 9.86 8.39
N ASP A 104 -8.13 8.81 7.98
CA ASP A 104 -8.67 7.75 8.86
C ASP A 104 -7.60 6.85 9.55
N PHE A 105 -6.35 6.88 9.10
CA PHE A 105 -5.28 6.05 9.67
C PHE A 105 -4.50 6.67 10.80
N ILE A 106 -4.35 8.00 10.77
CA ILE A 106 -3.77 8.70 11.92
C ILE A 106 -4.70 8.50 13.12
N ASP A 107 -6.01 8.50 12.89
CA ASP A 107 -6.98 8.24 13.95
C ASP A 107 -7.01 6.76 14.38
N LEU A 108 -6.86 5.80 13.46
CA LEU A 108 -6.67 4.39 13.83
C LEU A 108 -5.37 4.13 14.62
N LEU A 109 -4.25 4.77 14.23
CA LEU A 109 -2.97 4.72 14.96
C LEU A 109 -3.07 5.38 16.33
N ARG A 110 -3.78 6.50 16.45
CA ARG A 110 -4.06 7.16 17.73
C ARG A 110 -4.92 6.28 18.64
N MET A 111 -5.93 5.58 18.11
CA MET A 111 -6.73 4.62 18.87
C MET A 111 -5.93 3.39 19.32
N TRP A 112 -4.96 2.93 18.53
CA TRP A 112 -4.10 1.80 18.88
C TRP A 112 -2.97 2.17 19.84
N MET A 113 -2.35 3.36 19.68
CA MET A 113 -1.30 3.86 20.57
C MET A 113 -1.86 4.50 21.85
N GLY A 114 -3.10 4.97 21.85
CA GLY A 114 -3.79 5.56 23.00
C GLY A 114 -4.37 4.54 24.00
N LYS A 115 -4.22 3.24 23.77
CA LYS A 115 -4.57 2.20 24.77
C LYS A 115 -3.49 1.98 25.84
N GLU A 116 -2.35 2.69 25.77
CA GLU A 116 -1.31 2.66 26.81
C GLU A 116 -1.45 3.74 27.91
N GLU A 117 -2.52 4.54 27.91
CA GLU A 117 -2.83 5.41 29.06
C GLU A 117 -4.16 5.01 29.71
N LYS A 118 -4.20 3.80 30.26
CA LYS A 118 -4.78 3.66 31.60
C LYS A 118 -3.66 3.94 32.59
N LYS A 119 -3.60 5.17 33.09
CA LYS A 119 -3.03 5.43 34.40
C LYS A 119 -4.17 5.71 35.36
N ASP A 120 -4.02 5.11 36.53
CA ASP A 120 -4.88 5.12 37.69
C ASP A 120 -5.35 6.52 38.13
#